data_AF-A0AAD1HK54-F1
#
_entry.id   AF-A0AAD1HK54-F1
#
_cell.length_a   1.000
_cell.length_b   1.000
_cell.length_c   1.000
_cell.angle_alpha   90.00
_cell.angle_beta   90.00
_cell.angle_gamma   90.00
#
_symmetry.space_group_name_H-M   'P 1'
#
loop_
_entity.id
_entity.type
_entity.pdbx_description
1 polymer ?
#
loop_
_entity_poly.entity_id
_entity_poly.type
_entity_poly.pdbx_seq_one_letter_code
_entity_poly.pdbx_strand_id
1 'polypeptide(L)'
;MNARNDPLDDLIPRFIAEAVEFLAMKADVDPPPKIDTGNPVLDFMQNWEEVKRHIHRCGQALAGRQPEVAQRLDNIISLGNAIKKLTDDPNILNPVDGVVMRMIDERAEYGKIIPQMANATSISTVISLIGELLGFGNRTIARRKEIAEMLEAMRMYNGRSPRRSA
;
A
#
# COMPACT_ATOMS: atom_id res chain seq x y z
N MET A 1 24.72 -33.29 -15.79
CA MET A 1 23.39 -32.73 -16.14
C MET A 1 23.09 -31.64 -15.12
N ASN A 2 23.22 -30.37 -15.50
CA ASN A 2 22.92 -29.26 -14.59
C ASN A 2 21.40 -29.14 -14.47
N ALA A 3 20.87 -29.27 -13.25
CA ALA A 3 19.49 -28.89 -12.96
C ALA A 3 19.31 -27.44 -13.44
N ARG A 4 18.47 -27.23 -14.45
CA ARG A 4 18.04 -25.88 -14.82
C ARG A 4 17.22 -25.37 -13.65
N ASN A 5 17.79 -24.47 -12.84
CA ASN A 5 17.03 -23.70 -11.87
C ASN A 5 15.86 -23.06 -12.63
N ASP A 6 14.65 -23.42 -12.26
CA ASP A 6 13.45 -22.81 -12.81
C ASP A 6 13.49 -21.31 -12.46
N PRO A 7 13.43 -20.39 -13.44
CA PRO A 7 13.45 -18.97 -13.15
C PRO A 7 12.35 -18.52 -12.18
N LEU A 8 11.25 -19.28 -12.09
CA LEU A 8 10.17 -19.04 -11.11
C LEU A 8 10.62 -19.29 -9.66
N ASP A 9 11.57 -20.19 -9.43
CA ASP A 9 12.11 -20.49 -8.09
C ASP A 9 12.85 -19.28 -7.49
N ASP A 10 13.37 -18.37 -8.34
CA ASP A 10 13.94 -17.09 -7.90
C ASP A 10 12.90 -15.96 -7.88
N LEU A 11 12.07 -15.87 -8.92
CA LEU A 11 11.16 -14.73 -9.11
C LEU A 11 10.01 -14.70 -8.10
N ILE A 12 9.42 -15.85 -7.76
CA ILE A 12 8.28 -15.92 -6.82
C ILE A 12 8.70 -15.47 -5.41
N PRO A 13 9.79 -15.98 -4.81
CA PRO A 13 10.26 -15.49 -3.51
C PRO A 13 10.58 -14.00 -3.51
N ARG A 14 11.20 -13.48 -4.58
CA ARG A 14 11.52 -12.05 -4.70
C ARG A 14 10.27 -11.19 -4.79
N PHE A 15 9.28 -11.60 -5.57
CA PHE A 15 7.98 -10.92 -5.64
C PHE A 15 7.30 -10.87 -4.26
N ILE A 16 7.29 -12.00 -3.55
CA ILE A 16 6.72 -12.09 -2.21
C ILE A 16 7.48 -11.19 -1.22
N ALA A 17 8.82 -11.19 -1.27
CA ALA A 17 9.65 -10.38 -0.38
C ALA A 17 9.38 -8.88 -0.56
N GLU A 18 9.39 -8.40 -1.81
CA GLU A 18 9.09 -6.99 -2.13
C GLU A 18 7.69 -6.58 -1.65
N ALA A 19 6.69 -7.43 -1.88
CA ALA A 19 5.33 -7.16 -1.44
C ALA A 19 5.20 -7.15 0.09
N VAL A 20 5.92 -8.01 0.81
CA VAL A 20 5.94 -8.02 2.29
C VAL A 20 6.66 -6.80 2.85
N GLU A 21 7.79 -6.41 2.25
CA GLU A 21 8.49 -5.18 2.65
C GLU A 21 7.59 -3.96 2.46
N PHE A 22 6.85 -3.90 1.36
CA PHE A 22 5.84 -2.85 1.14
C PHE A 22 4.75 -2.85 2.24
N LEU A 23 4.20 -4.02 2.59
CA LEU A 23 3.19 -4.12 3.65
C LEU A 23 3.73 -3.67 5.02
N ALA A 24 5.02 -3.88 5.28
CA ALA A 24 5.69 -3.46 6.51
C ALA A 24 5.97 -1.95 6.58
N MET A 25 5.87 -1.23 5.46
CA MET A 25 6.03 0.23 5.46
C MET A 25 4.91 0.87 6.28
N LYS A 26 5.31 1.49 7.39
CA LYS A 26 4.42 2.38 8.16
C LYS A 26 4.26 3.70 7.41
N ALA A 27 3.07 4.27 7.47
CA ALA A 27 2.94 5.70 7.28
C ALA A 27 3.29 6.33 8.64
N ASP A 28 4.52 6.83 8.80
CA ASP A 28 4.86 7.61 9.99
C ASP A 28 4.17 8.97 9.85
N VAL A 29 2.95 9.02 10.34
CA VAL A 29 2.16 10.23 10.43
C VAL A 29 2.09 10.56 11.91
N ASP A 30 2.44 11.79 12.29
CA ASP A 30 2.28 12.23 13.67
C ASP A 30 0.82 12.00 14.10
N PRO A 31 0.56 11.58 15.35
CA PRO A 31 -0.79 11.55 15.87
C PRO A 31 -1.33 12.99 15.97
N PRO A 32 -2.63 13.21 15.72
CA PRO A 32 -3.22 14.52 15.95
C PRO A 32 -3.08 14.92 17.43
N PRO A 33 -2.97 16.23 17.73
CA PRO A 33 -2.95 16.70 19.11
C PRO A 33 -4.22 16.24 19.85
N LYS A 34 -4.03 15.65 21.04
CA LYS A 34 -5.15 15.23 21.91
C LYS A 34 -5.71 16.45 22.63
N ILE A 35 -6.92 16.87 22.28
CA ILE A 35 -7.69 17.89 23.02
C ILE A 35 -9.11 17.35 23.16
N ASP A 36 -9.63 17.39 24.37
CA ASP A 36 -10.95 16.88 24.71
C ASP A 36 -11.66 17.91 25.58
N THR A 37 -12.40 18.84 24.95
CA THR A 37 -13.37 19.67 25.67
C THR A 37 -14.77 19.05 25.67
N GLY A 38 -14.93 17.83 25.13
CA GLY A 38 -16.22 17.19 24.92
C GLY A 38 -17.02 17.73 23.72
N ASN A 39 -16.54 18.76 23.01
CA ASN A 39 -17.14 19.26 21.78
C ASN A 39 -16.12 19.29 20.62
N PRO A 40 -16.10 18.26 19.75
CA PRO A 40 -15.09 18.13 18.71
C PRO A 40 -15.12 19.24 17.66
N VAL A 41 -16.27 19.90 17.44
CA VAL A 41 -16.36 21.02 16.50
C VAL A 41 -15.74 22.28 17.10
N LEU A 42 -15.99 22.53 18.39
CA LEU A 42 -15.43 23.67 19.11
C LEU A 42 -13.91 23.52 19.25
N ASP A 43 -13.44 22.33 19.61
CA ASP A 43 -12.02 21.98 19.70
C ASP A 43 -11.31 22.20 18.36
N PHE A 44 -11.96 21.79 17.28
CA PHE A 44 -11.44 21.95 15.92
C PHE A 44 -11.34 23.43 15.51
N MET A 45 -12.35 24.24 15.82
CA MET A 45 -12.34 25.67 15.51
C MET A 45 -11.31 26.44 16.34
N GLN A 46 -11.19 26.12 17.63
CA GLN A 46 -10.22 26.76 18.53
C GLN A 46 -8.77 26.45 18.16
N ASN A 47 -8.53 25.27 17.56
CA ASN A 47 -7.20 24.81 17.17
C ASN A 47 -6.96 24.82 15.66
N TRP A 48 -7.76 25.61 14.92
CA TRP A 48 -7.77 25.62 13.46
C TRP A 48 -6.37 25.76 12.82
N GLU A 49 -5.53 26.64 13.36
CA GLU A 49 -4.15 26.82 12.87
C GLU A 49 -3.27 25.59 13.11
N GLU A 50 -3.42 24.91 14.25
CA GLU A 50 -2.65 23.71 14.54
C GLU A 50 -3.12 22.52 13.70
N VAL A 51 -4.43 22.40 13.45
CA VAL A 51 -4.99 21.40 12.54
C VAL A 51 -4.42 21.57 11.13
N LYS A 52 -4.39 22.80 10.60
CA LYS A 52 -3.78 23.08 9.29
C LYS A 52 -2.30 22.71 9.26
N ARG A 53 -1.52 23.09 10.28
CA ARG A 53 -0.10 22.72 10.39
C ARG A 53 0.07 21.22 10.41
N HIS A 54 -0.76 20.51 11.18
CA HIS A 54 -0.74 19.06 11.26
C HIS A 54 -1.01 18.42 9.90
N ILE A 55 -2.09 18.81 9.20
CA ILE A 55 -2.41 18.32 7.86
C ILE A 55 -1.25 18.58 6.88
N HIS A 56 -0.64 19.77 6.96
CA HIS A 56 0.50 20.10 6.11
C HIS A 56 1.73 19.23 6.40
N ARG A 57 2.07 19.00 7.68
CA ARG A 57 3.16 18.09 8.09
C ARG A 57 2.90 16.67 7.61
N CYS A 58 1.68 16.18 7.78
CA CYS A 58 1.27 14.86 7.31
C CYS A 58 1.35 14.74 5.78
N GLY A 59 0.93 15.78 5.06
CA GLY A 59 1.03 15.85 3.61
C GLY A 59 2.49 15.84 3.12
N GLN A 60 3.38 16.60 3.78
CA GLN A 60 4.82 16.60 3.49
C GLN A 60 5.47 15.25 3.77
N ALA A 61 5.14 14.61 4.90
CA ALA A 61 5.66 13.29 5.26
C ALA A 61 5.25 12.22 4.23
N LEU A 62 3.98 12.24 3.79
CA LEU A 62 3.48 11.35 2.75
C LEU A 62 4.14 11.63 1.39
N ALA A 63 4.27 12.90 1.00
CA ALA A 63 4.96 13.30 -0.22
C ALA A 63 6.43 12.86 -0.23
N GLY A 64 7.12 13.00 0.90
CA GLY A 64 8.52 12.57 1.05
C GLY A 64 8.74 11.06 0.89
N ARG A 65 7.73 10.24 1.23
CA ARG A 65 7.76 8.78 1.05
C ARG A 65 7.27 8.30 -0.30
N GLN A 66 6.59 9.16 -1.05
CA GLN A 66 6.03 8.80 -2.36
C GLN A 66 7.08 8.23 -3.33
N PRO A 67 8.33 8.72 -3.41
CA PRO A 67 9.34 8.14 -4.30
C PRO A 67 9.69 6.69 -3.94
N GLU A 68 9.87 6.39 -2.65
CA GLU A 68 10.17 5.03 -2.19
C GLU A 68 8.99 4.09 -2.44
N VAL A 69 7.78 4.54 -2.08
CA VAL A 69 6.53 3.82 -2.35
C VAL A 69 6.39 3.53 -3.84
N ALA A 70 6.58 4.53 -4.70
CA ALA A 70 6.50 4.36 -6.15
C ALA A 70 7.52 3.36 -6.68
N GLN A 71 8.79 3.46 -6.23
CA GLN A 71 9.85 2.57 -6.67
C GLN A 71 9.56 1.10 -6.30
N ARG A 72 9.09 0.85 -5.08
CA ARG A 72 8.73 -0.51 -4.64
C ARG A 72 7.55 -1.06 -5.41
N LEU A 73 6.52 -0.24 -5.65
CA LEU A 73 5.37 -0.63 -6.45
C LEU A 73 5.79 -0.96 -7.89
N ASP A 74 6.67 -0.17 -8.51
CA ASP A 74 7.22 -0.44 -9.83
C ASP A 74 8.03 -1.75 -9.88
N ASN A 75 8.80 -2.04 -8.82
CA ASN A 75 9.53 -3.31 -8.70
C ASN A 75 8.58 -4.52 -8.61
N ILE A 76 7.53 -4.43 -7.78
CA ILE A 76 6.52 -5.49 -7.62
C ILE A 76 5.80 -5.74 -8.95
N ILE A 77 5.38 -4.68 -9.64
CA ILE A 77 4.72 -4.78 -10.95
C ILE A 77 5.65 -5.44 -11.98
N SER A 78 6.93 -5.05 -12.00
CA SER A 78 7.94 -5.62 -12.90
C SER A 78 8.14 -7.13 -12.66
N LEU A 79 8.30 -7.53 -11.39
CA LEU A 79 8.43 -8.94 -11.00
C LEU A 79 7.17 -9.74 -11.33
N GLY A 80 5.99 -9.20 -11.06
CA GLY A 80 4.72 -9.82 -11.42
C GLY A 80 4.62 -10.08 -12.93
N ASN A 81 4.94 -9.08 -13.74
CA ASN A 81 4.97 -9.22 -15.20
C ASN A 81 6.01 -10.24 -15.69
N ALA A 82 7.15 -10.37 -15.01
CA ALA A 82 8.15 -11.39 -15.33
C ALA A 82 7.62 -12.81 -15.04
N ILE A 83 6.96 -13.02 -13.90
CA ILE A 83 6.33 -14.30 -13.53
C ILE A 83 5.26 -14.68 -14.58
N LYS A 84 4.41 -13.73 -14.96
CA LYS A 84 3.33 -13.95 -15.94
C LYS A 84 3.82 -14.39 -17.33
N LYS A 85 5.06 -14.09 -17.70
CA LYS A 85 5.66 -14.51 -18.97
C LYS A 85 6.18 -15.95 -18.95
N LEU A 86 6.27 -16.55 -17.78
CA LEU A 86 6.99 -17.82 -17.54
C LEU A 86 6.07 -18.96 -17.11
N THR A 87 4.80 -18.68 -16.79
CA THR A 87 3.83 -19.68 -16.36
C THR A 87 2.42 -19.30 -16.78
N ASP A 88 1.59 -20.31 -17.05
CA ASP A 88 0.15 -20.19 -17.25
C ASP A 88 -0.64 -20.75 -16.05
N ASP A 89 0.05 -21.11 -14.97
CA ASP A 89 -0.55 -21.72 -13.78
C ASP A 89 -1.49 -20.72 -13.06
N PRO A 90 -2.81 -20.97 -13.03
CA PRO A 90 -3.76 -20.05 -12.42
C PRO A 90 -3.54 -19.88 -10.91
N ASN A 91 -2.92 -20.84 -10.24
CA ASN A 91 -2.59 -20.74 -8.80
C ASN A 91 -1.43 -19.79 -8.53
N ILE A 92 -0.63 -19.46 -9.55
CA ILE A 92 0.43 -18.45 -9.49
C ILE A 92 -0.06 -17.13 -10.08
N LEU A 93 -0.72 -17.17 -11.24
CA LEU A 93 -1.14 -15.97 -11.95
C LEU A 93 -2.22 -15.19 -11.20
N ASN A 94 -3.25 -15.85 -10.66
CA ASN A 94 -4.35 -15.14 -10.00
C ASN A 94 -3.88 -14.36 -8.77
N PRO A 95 -3.04 -14.93 -7.87
CA PRO A 95 -2.48 -14.14 -6.77
C PRO A 95 -1.53 -13.03 -7.23
N VAL A 96 -0.68 -13.25 -8.24
CA VAL A 96 0.21 -12.21 -8.78
C VAL A 96 -0.59 -11.04 -9.33
N ASP A 97 -1.63 -11.31 -10.13
CA ASP A 97 -2.50 -10.28 -10.70
C ASP A 97 -3.28 -9.55 -9.61
N GLY A 98 -3.80 -10.28 -8.62
CA GLY A 98 -4.49 -9.68 -7.49
C GLY A 98 -3.59 -8.72 -6.70
N VAL A 99 -2.36 -9.13 -6.37
CA VAL A 99 -1.39 -8.28 -5.68
C VAL A 99 -1.05 -7.05 -6.53
N VAL A 100 -0.69 -7.25 -7.80
CA VAL A 100 -0.34 -6.15 -8.71
C VAL A 100 -1.49 -5.13 -8.84
N MET A 101 -2.72 -5.61 -8.98
CA MET A 101 -3.90 -4.74 -9.07
C MET A 101 -4.10 -3.91 -7.80
N ARG A 102 -4.04 -4.52 -6.61
CA ARG A 102 -4.22 -3.78 -5.35
C ARG A 102 -3.09 -2.79 -5.08
N MET A 103 -1.87 -3.12 -5.52
CA MET A 103 -0.71 -2.21 -5.45
C MET A 103 -0.90 -0.99 -6.36
N ILE A 104 -1.46 -1.17 -7.57
CA ILE A 104 -1.82 -0.06 -8.47
C ILE A 104 -2.90 0.82 -7.84
N ASP A 105 -3.94 0.23 -7.24
CA ASP A 105 -5.00 0.97 -6.57
C ASP A 105 -4.46 1.82 -5.41
N GLU A 106 -3.57 1.25 -4.60
CA GLU A 106 -2.94 1.99 -3.48
C GLU A 106 -2.06 3.14 -4.01
N ARG A 107 -1.32 2.95 -5.11
CA ARG A 107 -0.57 4.03 -5.79
C ARG A 107 -1.48 5.18 -6.21
N ALA A 108 -2.59 4.85 -6.86
CA ALA A 108 -3.54 5.83 -7.37
C ALA A 108 -4.15 6.65 -6.23
N GLU A 109 -4.46 6.00 -5.11
CA GLU A 109 -5.00 6.69 -3.94
C GLU A 109 -3.97 7.61 -3.26
N TYR A 110 -2.69 7.23 -3.16
CA TYR A 110 -1.64 8.15 -2.72
C TYR A 110 -1.53 9.37 -3.65
N GLY A 111 -1.63 9.16 -4.96
CA GLY A 111 -1.65 10.23 -5.96
C GLY A 111 -2.83 11.19 -5.82
N LYS A 112 -3.96 10.74 -5.28
CA LYS A 112 -5.15 11.58 -5.01
C LYS A 112 -5.03 12.32 -3.68
N ILE A 113 -4.60 11.64 -2.61
CA ILE A 113 -4.69 12.19 -1.24
C ILE A 113 -3.66 13.29 -0.97
N ILE A 114 -2.45 13.18 -1.52
CA ILE A 114 -1.37 14.17 -1.29
C ILE A 114 -1.80 15.56 -1.80
N PRO A 115 -2.29 15.71 -3.05
CA PRO A 115 -2.83 17.00 -3.51
C PRO A 115 -4.03 17.49 -2.69
N GLN A 116 -4.90 16.59 -2.22
CA GLN A 116 -6.05 16.98 -1.38
C GLN A 116 -5.60 17.57 -0.05
N MET A 117 -4.56 17.01 0.57
CA MET A 117 -3.96 17.56 1.81
C MET A 117 -3.33 18.93 1.58
N ALA A 118 -2.66 19.13 0.45
CA ALA A 118 -2.08 20.43 0.09
C ALA A 118 -3.15 21.52 -0.15
N ASN A 119 -4.33 21.14 -0.66
CA ASN A 119 -5.40 22.06 -1.01
C ASN A 119 -6.42 22.31 0.12
N ALA A 120 -6.34 21.57 1.23
CA ALA A 120 -7.27 21.69 2.36
C ALA A 120 -6.97 22.93 3.23
N THR A 121 -7.40 24.10 2.76
CA THR A 121 -7.07 25.41 3.34
C THR A 121 -8.23 26.06 4.11
N SER A 122 -9.44 25.52 4.01
CA SER A 122 -10.66 26.01 4.69
C SER A 122 -11.33 24.92 5.53
N ILE A 123 -12.13 25.30 6.52
CA ILE A 123 -12.82 24.36 7.43
C ILE A 123 -13.61 23.31 6.65
N SER A 124 -14.36 23.72 5.63
CA SER A 124 -15.13 22.79 4.80
C SER A 124 -14.23 21.79 4.06
N THR A 125 -13.15 22.27 3.43
CA THR A 125 -12.21 21.40 2.72
C THR A 125 -11.47 20.45 3.65
N VAL A 126 -11.17 20.86 4.89
CA VAL A 126 -10.55 19.98 5.88
C VAL A 126 -11.53 18.93 6.39
N ILE A 127 -12.79 19.26 6.65
CA ILE A 127 -13.80 18.26 7.03
C ILE A 127 -13.97 17.23 5.92
N SER A 128 -14.05 17.67 4.66
CA SER A 128 -14.07 16.77 3.51
C SER A 128 -12.82 15.90 3.43
N LEU A 129 -11.64 16.48 3.66
CA LEU A 129 -10.37 15.75 3.70
C LEU A 129 -10.36 14.69 4.80
N ILE A 130 -10.86 14.99 6.01
CA ILE A 130 -10.94 14.02 7.11
C ILE A 130 -11.79 12.82 6.70
N GLY A 131 -12.95 13.04 6.08
CA GLY A 131 -13.78 11.96 5.56
C GLY A 131 -13.06 11.10 4.50
N GLU A 132 -12.36 11.75 3.57
CA GLU A 132 -11.54 11.07 2.56
C GLU A 132 -10.37 10.28 3.17
N LEU A 133 -9.69 10.83 4.17
CA LEU A 133 -8.60 10.17 4.90
C LEU A 133 -9.07 8.95 5.68
N LEU A 134 -10.24 9.02 6.33
CA LEU A 134 -10.84 7.87 6.99
C LEU A 134 -11.20 6.77 5.99
N GLY A 135 -11.82 7.15 4.86
CA GLY A 135 -12.10 6.21 3.77
C GLY A 135 -10.84 5.59 3.19
N PHE A 136 -9.79 6.39 2.98
CA PHE A 136 -8.47 5.95 2.53
C PHE A 136 -7.85 4.94 3.51
N GLY A 137 -7.89 5.22 4.82
CA GLY A 137 -7.39 4.31 5.85
C GLY A 137 -8.09 2.95 5.80
N ASN A 138 -9.43 2.94 5.76
CA ASN A 138 -10.21 1.72 5.69
C ASN A 138 -9.92 0.90 4.41
N ARG A 139 -9.89 1.56 3.24
CA ARG A 139 -9.59 0.88 1.97
C ARG A 139 -8.16 0.35 1.93
N THR A 140 -7.20 1.09 2.47
CA THR A 140 -5.80 0.67 2.54
C THR A 140 -5.62 -0.53 3.47
N ILE A 141 -6.27 -0.55 4.64
CA ILE A 141 -6.25 -1.71 5.54
C ILE A 141 -6.86 -2.95 4.85
N ALA A 142 -8.01 -2.80 4.20
CA ALA A 142 -8.65 -3.89 3.47
C ALA A 142 -7.74 -4.43 2.34
N ARG A 143 -7.20 -3.55 1.50
CA ARG A 143 -6.26 -3.93 0.41
C ARG A 143 -5.05 -4.66 0.93
N ARG A 144 -4.40 -4.13 1.97
CA ARG A 144 -3.20 -4.74 2.56
C ARG A 144 -3.48 -6.12 3.15
N LYS A 145 -4.69 -6.33 3.71
CA LYS A 145 -5.13 -7.66 4.16
C LYS A 145 -5.31 -8.63 2.98
N GLU A 146 -5.97 -8.21 1.91
CA GLU A 146 -6.18 -9.06 0.72
C GLU A 146 -4.85 -9.40 0.04
N ILE A 147 -3.90 -8.45 -0.04
CA ILE A 147 -2.53 -8.70 -0.51
C ILE A 147 -1.87 -9.77 0.37
N ALA A 148 -1.94 -9.65 1.69
CA ALA A 148 -1.33 -10.62 2.60
C ALA A 148 -1.91 -12.03 2.43
N GLU A 149 -3.23 -12.15 2.23
CA GLU A 149 -3.90 -13.43 1.96
C GLU A 149 -3.43 -14.06 0.64
N MET A 150 -3.28 -13.27 -0.43
CA MET A 150 -2.77 -13.73 -1.73
C MET A 150 -1.31 -14.17 -1.65
N LEU A 151 -0.46 -13.42 -0.93
CA LEU A 151 0.94 -13.79 -0.73
C LEU A 151 1.07 -15.09 0.07
N GLU A 152 0.23 -15.29 1.07
CA GLU A 152 0.22 -16.53 1.85
C GLU A 152 -0.25 -17.73 1.00
N ALA A 153 -1.26 -17.55 0.15
CA ALA A 153 -1.67 -18.57 -0.80
C ALA A 153 -0.53 -18.96 -1.76
N MET A 154 0.23 -17.98 -2.27
CA MET A 154 1.42 -18.24 -3.10
C MET A 154 2.51 -19.00 -2.34
N ARG A 155 2.78 -18.62 -1.08
CA ARG A 155 3.76 -19.32 -0.24
C ARG A 155 3.38 -20.77 0.00
N MET A 156 2.11 -21.02 0.33
CA MET A 156 1.62 -22.38 0.54
C MET A 156 1.69 -23.21 -0.73
N TYR A 157 1.34 -22.63 -1.89
CA TYR A 157 1.44 -23.33 -3.17
C TYR A 157 2.89 -23.65 -3.53
N ASN A 158 3.80 -22.68 -3.41
CA ASN A 158 5.22 -22.87 -3.71
C ASN A 158 5.90 -23.86 -2.75
N GLY A 159 5.49 -23.87 -1.47
CA GLY A 159 6.02 -24.81 -0.46
C GLY A 159 5.42 -26.22 -0.53
N ARG A 160 4.22 -26.39 -1.09
CA ARG A 160 3.53 -27.68 -1.23
C ARG A 160 3.63 -28.29 -2.61
N SER A 161 4.03 -27.53 -3.63
CA SER A 161 4.26 -28.09 -4.94
C SER A 161 5.31 -29.18 -4.77
N PRO A 162 4.96 -30.47 -4.98
CA PRO A 162 6.01 -31.48 -5.07
C PRO A 162 6.88 -30.94 -6.18
N ARG A 163 8.16 -30.64 -5.89
CA ARG A 163 9.15 -30.15 -6.85
C ARG A 163 8.77 -30.70 -8.22
N ARG A 164 8.72 -29.89 -9.27
CA ARG A 164 8.61 -30.33 -10.66
C ARG A 164 9.54 -31.53 -10.89
N SER A 165 9.07 -32.73 -10.57
CA SER A 165 9.86 -33.95 -10.35
C SER A 165 9.64 -34.81 -11.57
N ALA A 166 10.22 -34.36 -12.66
CA ALA A 166 10.69 -35.14 -13.79
C ALA A 166 11.46 -34.18 -14.72
#